data_AF-A0A967GWK3-F1
#
_entry.id   AF-A0A967GWK3-F1
#
_cell.length_a   1.000
_cell.length_b   1.000
_cell.length_c   1.000
_cell.angle_alpha   90.00
_cell.angle_beta   90.00
_cell.angle_gamma   90.00
#
_symmetry.space_group_name_H-M   'P 1'
#
loop_
_entity.id
_entity.type
_entity.pdbx_description
1 polymer ?
#
loop_
_entity_poly.entity_id
_entity_poly.type
_entity_poly.pdbx_seq_one_letter_code
_entity_poly.pdbx_strand_id
1 'polypeptide(L)'
;VFPRNPVILEVGGQQQIRVVATYADGSKRDVTRESYIESANGDVADHDDFGLMTTKRRGEAPVLARYEGAYAATTLTVMGDREGFEWREQPAHNEIDRLVAAKWKRMKILPSDLCTDDEFLRRVYLDLTGLPPKPEEVETFLADGSPSREKREAVIDRLIGSPAFVEHWTNKWADMLMVNSKFLGGEGSNLYRAWIREQVEKNVPYDKFVYQILTASGSNKENPPASYFKIHRSPDLLMENTTH
;
A
#
# COMPACT_ATOMS: atom_id res chain seq x y z
N VAL A 1 18.24 -9.68 -15.51
CA VAL A 1 17.81 -8.51 -16.32
C VAL A 1 18.67 -7.32 -15.95
N PHE A 2 19.15 -6.60 -16.96
CA PHE A 2 20.02 -5.43 -16.81
C PHE A 2 19.54 -4.29 -17.73
N PRO A 3 19.81 -3.03 -17.37
CA PRO A 3 20.33 -2.57 -16.09
C PRO A 3 19.35 -2.83 -14.93
N ARG A 4 19.88 -2.88 -13.69
CA ARG A 4 19.07 -2.96 -12.48
C ARG A 4 18.59 -1.56 -12.10
N ASN A 5 17.28 -1.37 -12.01
CA ASN A 5 16.62 -0.11 -11.66
C ASN A 5 17.11 1.12 -12.46
N PRO A 6 17.05 1.11 -13.81
CA PRO A 6 17.48 2.24 -14.61
C PRO A 6 16.67 3.50 -14.31
N VAL A 7 17.35 4.63 -14.40
CA VAL A 7 16.78 5.97 -14.25
C VAL A 7 16.97 6.73 -15.55
N ILE A 8 15.88 7.25 -16.10
CA ILE A 8 15.88 8.11 -17.27
C ILE A 8 15.36 9.48 -16.84
N LEU A 9 16.11 10.52 -17.17
CA LEU A 9 15.79 11.89 -16.76
C LEU A 9 14.70 12.48 -17.68
N GLU A 10 14.80 12.27 -18.98
CA GLU A 10 13.91 12.90 -19.94
C GLU A 10 12.76 11.99 -20.39
N VAL A 11 11.61 12.61 -20.62
CA VAL A 11 10.50 11.98 -21.34
C VAL A 11 10.89 11.89 -22.82
N GLY A 12 10.68 10.73 -23.45
CA GLY A 12 11.20 10.40 -24.78
C GLY A 12 12.59 9.75 -24.76
N GLY A 13 13.25 9.70 -23.59
CA GLY A 13 14.49 8.97 -23.43
C GLY A 13 14.31 7.46 -23.63
N GLN A 14 15.39 6.78 -24.03
CA GLN A 14 15.37 5.35 -24.33
C GLN A 14 16.34 4.55 -23.46
N GLN A 15 16.00 3.30 -23.17
CA GLN A 15 16.86 2.38 -22.43
C GLN A 15 16.69 0.95 -22.94
N GLN A 16 17.77 0.38 -23.48
CA GLN A 16 17.79 -1.04 -23.83
C GLN A 16 17.77 -1.91 -22.57
N ILE A 17 16.91 -2.91 -22.55
CA ILE A 17 16.88 -3.95 -21.52
C ILE A 17 17.55 -5.20 -22.07
N ARG A 18 18.44 -5.79 -21.27
CA ARG A 18 19.20 -6.98 -21.59
C ARG A 18 18.85 -8.11 -20.64
N VAL A 19 18.56 -9.29 -21.18
CA VAL A 19 18.28 -10.50 -20.42
C VAL A 19 19.43 -11.49 -20.60
N VAL A 20 20.02 -11.91 -19.49
CA VAL A 20 21.11 -12.87 -19.47
C VAL A 20 20.66 -14.09 -18.66
N ALA A 21 20.58 -15.24 -19.32
CA ALA A 21 20.33 -16.51 -18.66
C ALA A 21 21.63 -17.04 -18.05
N THR A 22 21.54 -17.65 -16.87
CA THR A 22 22.63 -18.42 -16.26
C THR A 22 22.16 -19.87 -16.17
N TYR A 23 22.85 -20.78 -16.86
CA TYR A 23 22.49 -22.19 -16.92
C TYR A 23 23.12 -22.96 -15.75
N ALA A 24 22.68 -24.21 -15.56
CA ALA A 24 23.11 -25.07 -14.45
C ALA A 24 24.62 -25.39 -14.49
N ASP A 25 25.24 -25.35 -15.67
CA ASP A 25 26.69 -25.49 -15.85
C ASP A 25 27.47 -24.20 -15.54
N GLY A 26 26.78 -23.14 -15.11
CA GLY A 26 27.35 -21.83 -14.81
C GLY A 26 27.58 -20.95 -16.03
N SER A 27 27.34 -21.46 -17.25
CA SER A 27 27.44 -20.67 -18.48
C SER A 27 26.40 -19.57 -18.51
N LYS A 28 26.73 -18.46 -19.18
CA LYS A 28 25.86 -17.30 -19.33
C LYS A 28 25.65 -16.98 -20.79
N ARG A 29 24.40 -16.76 -21.18
CA ARG A 29 24.03 -16.39 -22.55
C ARG A 29 23.12 -15.17 -22.54
N ASP A 30 23.35 -14.28 -23.49
CA ASP A 30 22.38 -13.24 -23.81
C ASP A 30 21.17 -13.88 -24.51
N VAL A 31 20.02 -13.77 -23.86
CA VAL A 31 18.76 -14.34 -24.34
C VAL A 31 17.73 -13.25 -24.57
N THR A 32 18.16 -12.00 -24.75
CA THR A 32 17.27 -10.84 -24.85
C THR A 32 16.25 -11.01 -25.98
N ARG A 33 16.68 -11.54 -27.14
CA ARG A 33 15.81 -11.72 -28.32
C ARG A 33 14.86 -12.91 -28.18
N GLU A 34 15.20 -13.87 -27.33
CA GLU A 34 14.41 -15.06 -27.04
C GLU A 34 13.52 -14.88 -25.80
N SER A 35 13.68 -13.75 -25.10
CA SER A 35 12.90 -13.41 -23.91
C SER A 35 11.67 -12.60 -24.29
N TYR A 36 10.57 -12.85 -23.59
CA TYR A 36 9.43 -11.94 -23.60
C TYR A 36 9.71 -10.82 -22.60
N ILE A 37 9.71 -9.56 -23.04
CA ILE A 37 9.96 -8.38 -22.22
C ILE A 37 8.72 -7.49 -22.32
N GLU A 38 8.17 -7.09 -21.17
CA GLU A 38 6.96 -6.27 -21.10
C GLU A 38 7.10 -5.16 -20.06
N SER A 39 6.47 -4.02 -20.34
CA SER A 39 6.27 -2.94 -19.37
C SER A 39 4.93 -3.13 -18.65
N ALA A 40 4.94 -3.35 -17.34
CA ALA A 40 3.71 -3.44 -16.56
C ALA A 40 2.96 -2.08 -16.42
N ASN A 41 3.58 -0.98 -16.85
CA ASN A 41 2.95 0.34 -16.89
C ASN A 41 3.29 1.05 -18.21
N GLY A 42 2.54 0.66 -19.26
CA GLY A 42 2.69 1.18 -20.62
C GLY A 42 2.44 2.68 -20.78
N ASP A 43 1.82 3.32 -19.79
CA ASP A 43 1.65 4.78 -19.78
C ASP A 43 2.96 5.51 -19.42
N VAL A 44 3.84 4.88 -18.63
CA VAL A 44 5.12 5.45 -18.18
C VAL A 44 6.23 5.17 -19.17
N ALA A 45 6.35 3.92 -19.59
CA ALA A 45 7.31 3.51 -20.60
C ALA A 45 6.73 2.37 -21.43
N ASP A 46 6.99 2.43 -22.73
CA ASP A 46 6.60 1.39 -23.68
C ASP A 46 7.85 0.67 -24.19
N HIS A 47 7.67 -0.45 -24.86
CA HIS A 47 8.79 -1.23 -25.41
C HIS A 47 8.56 -1.61 -26.87
N ASP A 48 9.66 -1.83 -27.59
CA ASP A 48 9.62 -2.51 -28.88
C ASP A 48 9.81 -4.03 -28.73
N ASP A 49 9.78 -4.74 -29.85
CA ASP A 49 9.98 -6.20 -29.93
C ASP A 49 11.40 -6.64 -29.52
N PHE A 50 12.34 -5.71 -29.36
CA PHE A 50 13.73 -5.98 -29.02
C PHE A 50 14.09 -5.58 -27.58
N GLY A 51 13.12 -5.14 -26.78
CA GLY A 51 13.32 -4.73 -25.39
C GLY A 51 13.93 -3.33 -25.22
N LEU A 52 13.84 -2.48 -26.24
CA LEU A 52 14.16 -1.06 -26.11
C LEU A 52 12.97 -0.33 -25.47
N MET A 53 13.17 0.15 -24.25
CA MET A 53 12.17 0.92 -23.55
C MET A 53 12.20 2.37 -24.01
N THR A 54 11.05 2.97 -24.30
CA THR A 54 10.90 4.40 -24.59
C THR A 54 9.98 5.05 -23.56
N THR A 55 10.44 6.12 -22.92
CA THR A 55 9.67 6.79 -21.85
C THR A 55 8.59 7.71 -22.41
N LYS A 56 7.39 7.65 -21.84
CA LYS A 56 6.22 8.44 -22.25
C LYS A 56 5.84 9.52 -21.25
N ARG A 57 6.00 9.26 -19.95
CA ARG A 57 5.75 10.25 -18.88
C ARG A 57 6.54 9.92 -17.62
N ARG A 58 6.53 10.84 -16.66
CA ARG A 58 7.15 10.65 -15.35
C ARG A 58 6.43 9.55 -14.57
N GLY A 59 7.19 8.70 -13.90
CA GLY A 59 6.66 7.59 -13.10
C GLY A 59 7.62 6.42 -13.02
N GLU A 60 7.10 5.26 -12.63
CA GLU A 60 7.83 4.00 -12.66
C GLU A 60 7.10 2.97 -13.50
N ALA A 61 7.88 2.23 -14.27
CA ALA A 61 7.45 1.11 -15.08
C ALA A 61 8.23 -0.13 -14.67
N PRO A 62 7.61 -1.09 -13.96
CA PRO A 62 8.19 -2.41 -13.79
C PRO A 62 8.35 -3.06 -15.17
N VAL A 63 9.57 -3.46 -15.50
CA VAL A 63 9.89 -4.21 -16.71
C VAL A 63 10.04 -5.67 -16.31
N LEU A 64 9.16 -6.51 -16.83
CA LEU A 64 9.13 -7.94 -16.60
C LEU A 64 9.78 -8.65 -17.78
N ALA A 65 10.73 -9.54 -17.50
CA ALA A 65 11.32 -10.41 -18.51
C ALA A 65 11.03 -11.87 -18.15
N ARG A 66 10.63 -12.64 -19.16
CA ARG A 66 10.39 -14.08 -19.06
C ARG A 66 11.20 -14.82 -20.12
N TYR A 67 11.90 -15.87 -19.69
CA TYR A 67 12.63 -16.77 -20.57
C TYR A 67 12.52 -18.20 -20.04
N GLU A 68 12.03 -19.13 -20.85
CA GLU A 68 11.88 -20.56 -20.50
C GLU A 68 11.20 -20.84 -19.15
N GLY A 69 10.20 -20.01 -18.79
CA GLY A 69 9.46 -20.14 -17.53
C GLY A 69 10.13 -19.49 -16.31
N ALA A 70 11.37 -19.03 -16.44
CA ALA A 70 12.01 -18.17 -15.44
C ALA A 70 11.57 -16.70 -15.63
N TYR A 71 11.44 -15.99 -14.52
CA TYR A 71 11.05 -14.58 -14.48
C TYR A 71 12.13 -13.74 -13.81
N ALA A 72 12.30 -12.53 -14.31
CA ALA A 72 13.11 -11.51 -13.66
C ALA A 72 12.52 -10.13 -13.95
N ALA A 73 12.69 -9.21 -13.01
CA ALA A 73 12.14 -7.87 -13.12
C ALA A 73 13.21 -6.80 -12.86
N THR A 74 13.03 -5.63 -13.46
CA THR A 74 13.76 -4.40 -13.12
C THR A 74 12.77 -3.24 -13.18
N THR A 75 12.92 -2.21 -12.34
CA THR A 75 11.99 -1.08 -12.35
C THR A 75 12.63 0.11 -13.06
N LEU A 76 12.13 0.46 -14.24
CA LEU A 76 12.54 1.67 -14.96
C LEU A 76 11.84 2.88 -14.34
N THR A 77 12.62 3.90 -13.99
CA THR A 77 12.13 5.12 -13.37
C THR A 77 12.33 6.31 -14.31
N VAL A 78 11.27 7.07 -14.57
CA VAL A 78 11.28 8.31 -15.37
C VAL A 78 11.03 9.49 -14.43
N MET A 79 12.04 10.31 -14.16
CA MET A 79 11.95 11.33 -13.11
C MET A 79 11.61 12.74 -13.60
N GLY A 80 11.89 13.04 -14.87
CA GLY A 80 11.99 14.40 -15.36
C GLY A 80 13.36 15.01 -15.04
N ASP A 81 13.59 16.22 -15.55
CA ASP A 81 14.69 17.05 -15.11
C ASP A 81 14.54 17.37 -13.60
N ARG A 82 15.65 17.18 -12.89
CA ARG A 82 15.82 17.35 -11.45
C ARG A 82 17.14 18.05 -11.17
N GLU A 83 17.54 18.96 -12.06
CA GLU A 83 18.68 19.83 -11.84
C GLU A 83 18.54 20.55 -10.48
N GLY A 84 19.64 20.66 -9.75
CA GLY A 84 19.65 21.23 -8.40
C GLY A 84 19.06 20.35 -7.30
N PHE A 85 18.67 19.10 -7.58
CA PHE A 85 18.28 18.17 -6.50
C PHE A 85 19.49 17.81 -5.63
N GLU A 86 19.38 18.17 -4.35
CA GLU A 86 20.33 17.77 -3.31
C GLU A 86 19.59 16.99 -2.23
N TRP A 87 20.00 15.74 -2.02
CA TRP A 87 19.41 14.91 -0.98
C TRP A 87 19.73 15.46 0.40
N ARG A 88 18.69 15.67 1.21
CA ARG A 88 18.81 15.93 2.64
C ARG A 88 18.45 14.68 3.40
N GLU A 89 19.33 14.23 4.29
CA GLU A 89 19.05 13.04 5.10
C GLU A 89 17.81 13.27 5.95
N GLN A 90 16.87 12.34 5.88
CA GLN A 90 15.59 12.45 6.57
C GLN A 90 15.68 11.77 7.94
N PRO A 91 15.04 12.31 8.99
CA PRO A 91 14.91 11.60 10.24
C PRO A 91 14.15 10.29 10.01
N ALA A 92 14.64 9.20 10.59
CA ALA A 92 13.98 7.89 10.52
C ALA A 92 13.77 7.36 11.94
N HIS A 93 12.51 7.09 12.29
CA HIS A 93 12.10 6.62 13.61
C HIS A 93 11.74 5.13 13.60
N ASN A 94 11.42 4.59 12.43
CA ASN A 94 11.16 3.17 12.22
C ASN A 94 11.70 2.70 10.86
N GLU A 95 11.54 1.41 10.56
CA GLU A 95 12.01 0.83 9.29
C GLU A 95 11.22 1.33 8.08
N ILE A 96 9.94 1.64 8.24
CA ILE A 96 9.09 2.20 7.18
C ILE A 96 9.65 3.55 6.74
N ASP A 97 10.04 4.42 7.67
CA ASP A 97 10.64 5.73 7.34
C ASP A 97 11.91 5.57 6.50
N ARG A 98 12.74 4.57 6.81
CA ARG A 98 13.96 4.28 6.01
C ARG A 98 13.62 3.82 4.61
N LEU A 99 12.64 2.93 4.47
CA LEU A 99 12.18 2.45 3.16
C LEU A 99 11.59 3.58 2.32
N VAL A 100 10.79 4.46 2.93
CA VAL A 100 10.21 5.65 2.30
C VAL A 100 11.30 6.66 1.90
N ALA A 101 12.25 6.95 2.78
CA ALA A 101 13.37 7.85 2.49
C ALA A 101 14.26 7.31 1.36
N ALA A 102 14.55 6.00 1.36
CA ALA A 102 15.28 5.35 0.27
C ALA A 102 14.54 5.49 -1.06
N LYS A 103 13.21 5.36 -1.05
CA LYS A 103 12.37 5.58 -2.24
C LYS A 103 12.43 7.03 -2.70
N TRP A 104 12.25 8.00 -1.80
CA TRP A 104 12.33 9.43 -2.14
C TRP A 104 13.69 9.83 -2.72
N LYS A 105 14.79 9.35 -2.12
CA LYS A 105 16.15 9.57 -2.62
C LYS A 105 16.33 9.02 -4.03
N ARG A 106 15.87 7.78 -4.27
CA ARG A 106 15.88 7.15 -5.61
C ARG A 106 15.06 7.96 -6.61
N MET A 107 13.91 8.48 -6.18
CA MET A 107 12.98 9.26 -7.01
C MET A 107 13.34 10.75 -7.11
N LYS A 108 14.45 11.19 -6.50
CA LYS A 108 14.85 12.60 -6.40
C LYS A 108 13.70 13.51 -5.92
N ILE A 109 12.95 13.02 -4.93
CA ILE A 109 11.87 13.75 -4.27
C ILE A 109 12.39 14.25 -2.93
N LEU A 110 12.24 15.55 -2.68
CA LEU A 110 12.36 16.10 -1.34
C LEU A 110 10.97 16.06 -0.69
N PRO A 111 10.82 15.45 0.49
CA PRO A 111 9.56 15.51 1.21
C PRO A 111 9.26 16.94 1.66
N SER A 112 7.97 17.25 1.81
CA SER A 112 7.54 18.52 2.40
C SER A 112 7.91 18.58 3.89
N ASP A 113 7.97 19.80 4.42
CA ASP A 113 8.18 20.02 5.86
C ASP A 113 7.06 19.39 6.70
N LEU A 114 7.37 19.14 7.98
CA LEU A 114 6.38 18.65 8.93
C LEU A 114 5.25 19.66 9.10
N CYS A 115 4.02 19.14 9.17
CA CYS A 115 2.85 19.94 9.48
C CYS A 115 2.90 20.51 10.91
N THR A 116 2.16 21.60 11.14
CA THR A 116 2.03 22.21 12.46
C THR A 116 1.26 21.30 13.41
N ASP A 117 1.34 21.59 14.71
CA ASP A 117 0.70 20.78 15.75
C ASP A 117 -0.85 20.80 15.63
N ASP A 118 -1.45 21.92 15.24
CA ASP A 118 -2.89 22.04 15.01
C ASP A 118 -3.36 21.25 13.78
N GLU A 119 -2.60 21.33 12.67
CA GLU A 119 -2.87 20.53 11.47
C GLU A 119 -2.74 19.03 11.75
N PHE A 120 -1.67 18.64 12.46
CA PHE A 120 -1.45 17.26 12.88
C PHE A 120 -2.62 16.75 13.71
N LEU A 121 -3.01 17.50 14.74
CA LEU A 121 -4.06 17.08 15.67
C LEU A 121 -5.38 16.86 14.95
N ARG A 122 -5.75 17.79 14.06
CA ARG A 122 -6.97 17.63 13.26
C ARG A 122 -6.91 16.38 12.37
N ARG A 123 -5.80 16.16 11.65
CA ARG A 123 -5.64 15.03 10.73
C ARG A 123 -5.69 13.69 11.47
N VAL A 124 -4.93 13.55 12.56
CA VAL A 124 -4.85 12.29 13.30
C VAL A 124 -6.19 11.90 13.93
N TYR A 125 -6.97 12.88 14.43
CA TYR A 125 -8.31 12.62 14.95
C TYR A 125 -9.26 12.13 13.86
N LEU A 126 -9.28 12.79 12.70
CA LEU A 126 -10.14 12.38 11.58
C LEU A 126 -9.72 11.01 11.04
N ASP A 127 -8.42 10.74 10.91
CA ASP A 127 -7.93 9.48 10.36
C ASP A 127 -8.19 8.29 11.29
N LEU A 128 -7.97 8.47 12.60
CA LEU A 128 -8.09 7.41 13.59
C LEU A 128 -9.52 7.21 14.09
N THR A 129 -10.31 8.28 14.22
CA THR A 129 -11.64 8.23 14.85
C THR A 129 -12.78 8.67 13.94
N GLY A 130 -12.50 9.25 12.78
CA GLY A 130 -13.51 9.82 11.89
C GLY A 130 -14.20 11.07 12.43
N LEU A 131 -13.74 11.61 13.57
CA LEU A 131 -14.32 12.76 14.25
C LEU A 131 -13.25 13.85 14.41
N PRO A 132 -13.62 15.15 14.36
CA PRO A 132 -12.69 16.21 14.70
C PRO A 132 -12.41 16.24 16.22
N PRO A 133 -11.26 16.79 16.66
CA PRO A 133 -10.98 16.99 18.08
C PRO A 133 -11.95 18.02 18.68
N LYS A 134 -12.26 17.87 19.98
CA LYS A 134 -13.04 18.89 20.71
C LYS A 134 -12.19 20.14 20.96
N PRO A 135 -12.79 21.34 21.10
CA PRO A 135 -12.05 22.57 21.39
C PRO A 135 -11.11 22.45 22.59
N GLU A 136 -11.58 21.85 23.69
CA GLU A 136 -10.79 21.63 24.91
C GLU A 136 -9.55 20.74 24.69
N GLU A 137 -9.68 19.73 23.81
CA GLU A 137 -8.56 18.84 23.46
C GLU A 137 -7.51 19.57 22.62
N VAL A 138 -7.95 20.48 21.73
CA VAL A 138 -7.05 21.34 20.95
C VAL A 138 -6.29 22.29 21.87
N GLU A 139 -7.00 23.00 22.75
CA GLU A 139 -6.39 23.93 23.70
C GLU A 139 -5.37 23.23 24.60
N THR A 140 -5.72 22.06 25.14
CA THR A 140 -4.82 21.26 25.98
C THR A 140 -3.56 20.81 25.22
N PHE A 141 -3.71 20.34 23.98
CA PHE A 141 -2.59 19.86 23.17
C PHE A 141 -1.64 20.98 22.73
N LEU A 142 -2.19 22.16 22.43
CA LEU A 142 -1.40 23.32 22.04
C LEU A 142 -0.71 23.98 23.24
N ALA A 143 -1.30 23.91 24.43
CA ALA A 143 -0.70 24.39 25.67
C ALA A 143 0.41 23.45 26.20
N ASP A 144 0.45 22.19 25.76
CA ASP A 144 1.50 21.24 26.13
C ASP A 144 2.86 21.62 25.50
N GLY A 145 3.78 22.04 26.37
CA GLY A 145 5.16 22.42 26.04
C GLY A 145 6.14 21.27 25.95
N SER A 146 5.69 20.02 26.09
CA SER A 146 6.51 18.83 25.85
C SER A 146 7.01 18.80 24.40
N PRO A 147 8.14 18.13 24.11
CA PRO A 147 8.63 17.99 22.74
C PRO A 147 7.52 17.50 21.80
N SER A 148 7.34 18.17 20.65
CA SER A 148 6.19 17.90 19.75
C SER A 148 6.03 16.41 19.43
N ARG A 149 7.13 15.67 19.26
CA ARG A 149 7.08 14.24 19.01
C ARG A 149 6.41 13.45 20.15
N GLU A 150 6.81 13.70 21.40
CA GLU A 150 6.33 12.95 22.57
C GLU A 150 4.84 13.17 22.78
N LYS A 151 4.37 14.43 22.72
CA LYS A 151 2.94 14.73 22.83
C LYS A 151 2.12 14.18 21.66
N ARG A 152 2.67 14.15 20.44
CA ARG A 152 2.01 13.53 19.27
C ARG A 152 1.87 12.02 19.44
N GLU A 153 2.92 11.32 19.88
CA GLU A 153 2.89 9.89 20.19
C GLU A 153 1.85 9.58 21.28
N ALA A 154 1.83 10.35 22.36
CA ALA A 154 0.84 10.19 23.45
C ALA A 154 -0.61 10.37 22.98
N VAL A 155 -0.88 11.33 22.08
CA VAL A 155 -2.21 11.50 21.49
C VAL A 155 -2.57 10.32 20.59
N ILE A 156 -1.64 9.84 19.76
CA ILE A 156 -1.87 8.65 18.90
C ILE A 156 -2.28 7.45 19.76
N ASP A 157 -1.52 7.14 20.81
CA ASP A 157 -1.78 6.00 21.68
C ASP A 157 -3.16 6.12 22.35
N ARG A 158 -3.50 7.31 22.84
CA ARG A 158 -4.82 7.58 23.43
C ARG A 158 -5.96 7.37 22.42
N LEU A 159 -5.77 7.81 21.17
CA LEU A 159 -6.79 7.68 20.13
C LEU A 159 -6.97 6.23 19.69
N ILE A 160 -5.88 5.49 19.47
CA ILE A 160 -5.93 4.06 19.10
C ILE A 160 -6.64 3.24 20.19
N GLY A 161 -6.40 3.55 21.47
CA GLY A 161 -7.08 2.90 22.60
C GLY A 161 -8.52 3.34 22.84
N SER A 162 -9.08 4.22 22.01
CA SER A 162 -10.40 4.82 22.26
C SER A 162 -11.56 4.01 21.66
N PRO A 163 -12.77 4.05 22.26
CA PRO A 163 -13.96 3.49 21.65
C PRO A 163 -14.30 4.09 20.28
N ALA A 164 -13.95 5.36 20.06
CA ALA A 164 -14.18 6.04 18.78
C ALA A 164 -13.32 5.45 17.66
N PHE A 165 -12.07 5.07 17.95
CA PHE A 165 -11.24 4.34 17.01
C PHE A 165 -11.85 2.98 16.64
N VAL A 166 -12.29 2.23 17.65
CA VAL A 166 -12.94 0.92 17.43
C VAL A 166 -14.16 1.06 16.52
N GLU A 167 -15.06 2.00 16.79
CA GLU A 167 -16.25 2.20 15.94
C GLU A 167 -15.89 2.69 14.52
N HIS A 168 -14.93 3.61 14.39
CA HIS A 168 -14.50 4.13 13.09
C HIS A 168 -13.90 3.02 12.20
N TRP A 169 -12.96 2.25 12.74
CA TRP A 169 -12.32 1.17 12.01
C TRP A 169 -13.23 -0.03 11.79
N THR A 170 -14.16 -0.29 12.71
CA THR A 170 -15.25 -1.26 12.48
C THR A 170 -16.05 -0.88 11.26
N ASN A 171 -16.42 0.40 11.11
CA ASN A 171 -17.20 0.85 9.95
C ASN A 171 -16.37 0.80 8.65
N LYS A 172 -15.08 1.18 8.69
CA LYS A 172 -14.19 1.04 7.53
C LYS A 172 -14.08 -0.42 7.07
N TRP A 173 -13.87 -1.35 7.99
CA TRP A 173 -13.81 -2.77 7.66
C TRP A 173 -15.16 -3.34 7.24
N ALA A 174 -16.26 -2.92 7.87
CA ALA A 174 -17.60 -3.35 7.49
C ALA A 174 -17.97 -2.89 6.07
N ASP A 175 -17.54 -1.70 5.67
CA ASP A 175 -17.71 -1.20 4.30
C ASP A 175 -16.87 -2.00 3.29
N MET A 176 -15.57 -2.18 3.58
CA MET A 176 -14.65 -2.94 2.74
C MET A 176 -15.07 -4.41 2.58
N LEU A 177 -15.59 -5.03 3.64
CA LEU A 177 -16.11 -6.40 3.65
C LEU A 177 -17.59 -6.47 3.26
N MET A 178 -18.16 -5.36 2.79
CA MET A 178 -19.52 -5.25 2.26
C MET A 178 -20.62 -5.82 3.17
N VAL A 179 -20.56 -5.51 4.47
CA VAL A 179 -21.61 -5.85 5.43
C VAL A 179 -22.92 -5.19 4.98
N ASN A 180 -23.82 -5.99 4.40
CA ASN A 180 -25.01 -5.48 3.74
C ASN A 180 -26.25 -6.33 4.04
N SER A 181 -27.24 -5.69 4.66
CA SER A 181 -28.50 -6.32 5.10
C SER A 181 -29.37 -6.84 3.97
N LYS A 182 -29.20 -6.32 2.75
CA LYS A 182 -29.86 -6.87 1.55
C LYS A 182 -29.45 -8.31 1.28
N PHE A 183 -28.20 -8.67 1.58
CA PHE A 183 -27.66 -10.02 1.30
C PHE A 183 -27.62 -10.90 2.54
N LEU A 184 -27.36 -10.31 3.71
CA LEU A 184 -27.19 -11.04 4.96
C LEU A 184 -28.47 -11.10 5.82
N GLY A 185 -29.46 -10.26 5.54
CA GLY A 185 -30.55 -9.96 6.48
C GLY A 185 -30.07 -9.08 7.64
N GLY A 186 -31.02 -8.59 8.46
CA GLY A 186 -30.71 -7.75 9.62
C GLY A 186 -29.83 -8.48 10.64
N GLU A 187 -30.22 -9.70 11.02
CA GLU A 187 -29.47 -10.52 11.98
C GLU A 187 -28.05 -10.83 11.50
N GLY A 188 -27.89 -11.32 10.27
CA GLY A 188 -26.57 -11.67 9.73
C GLY A 188 -25.63 -10.46 9.60
N SER A 189 -26.15 -9.29 9.24
CA SER A 189 -25.35 -8.06 9.18
C SER A 189 -24.90 -7.61 10.56
N ASN A 190 -25.80 -7.69 11.55
CA ASN A 190 -25.48 -7.31 12.92
C ASN A 190 -24.41 -8.24 13.53
N LEU A 191 -24.55 -9.56 13.32
CA LEU A 191 -23.57 -10.53 13.78
C LEU A 191 -22.21 -10.35 13.11
N TYR A 192 -22.19 -10.09 11.80
CA TYR A 192 -20.93 -9.90 11.08
C TYR A 192 -20.24 -8.59 11.49
N ARG A 193 -20.98 -7.49 11.60
CA ARG A 193 -20.44 -6.22 12.13
C ARG A 193 -19.94 -6.37 13.56
N ALA A 194 -20.68 -7.07 14.43
CA ALA A 194 -20.27 -7.31 15.82
C ALA A 194 -18.96 -8.10 15.89
N TRP A 195 -18.83 -9.14 15.05
CA TRP A 195 -17.58 -9.88 14.94
C TRP A 195 -16.43 -8.99 14.46
N ILE A 196 -16.60 -8.19 13.40
CA ILE A 196 -15.57 -7.24 12.92
C ILE A 196 -15.16 -6.29 14.06
N ARG A 197 -16.13 -5.74 14.79
CA ARG A 197 -15.89 -4.84 15.92
C ARG A 197 -15.01 -5.49 16.98
N GLU A 198 -15.30 -6.73 17.33
CA GLU A 198 -14.50 -7.50 18.29
C GLU A 198 -13.06 -7.72 17.79
N GLN A 199 -12.86 -7.99 16.49
CA GLN A 199 -11.51 -8.16 15.93
C GLN A 199 -10.70 -6.87 16.01
N VAL A 200 -11.32 -5.72 15.73
CA VAL A 200 -10.70 -4.39 15.84
C VAL A 200 -10.38 -4.07 17.31
N GLU A 201 -11.33 -4.26 18.22
CA GLU A 201 -11.18 -3.99 19.65
C GLU A 201 -10.08 -4.83 20.30
N LYS A 202 -9.93 -6.08 19.89
CA LYS A 202 -8.86 -6.98 20.36
C LYS A 202 -7.52 -6.77 19.65
N ASN A 203 -7.45 -5.85 18.69
CA ASN A 203 -6.28 -5.60 17.84
C ASN A 203 -5.73 -6.91 17.25
N VAL A 204 -6.61 -7.72 16.65
CA VAL A 204 -6.23 -9.01 16.09
C VAL A 204 -5.27 -8.79 14.92
N PRO A 205 -4.13 -9.50 14.85
CA PRO A 205 -3.20 -9.38 13.73
C PRO A 205 -3.88 -9.58 12.38
N TYR A 206 -3.52 -8.75 11.40
CA TYR A 206 -4.18 -8.72 10.09
C TYR A 206 -4.16 -10.09 9.38
N ASP A 207 -3.05 -10.85 9.50
CA ASP A 207 -2.95 -12.20 8.94
C ASP A 207 -3.98 -13.16 9.55
N LYS A 208 -4.24 -13.05 10.86
CA LYS A 208 -5.24 -13.86 11.56
C LYS A 208 -6.65 -13.42 11.22
N PHE A 209 -6.89 -12.12 11.11
CA PHE A 209 -8.17 -11.57 10.70
C PHE A 209 -8.57 -12.06 9.30
N VAL A 210 -7.66 -11.93 8.32
CA VAL A 210 -7.87 -12.40 6.95
C VAL A 210 -8.01 -13.92 6.88
N TYR A 211 -7.16 -14.67 7.59
CA TYR A 211 -7.24 -16.12 7.64
C TYR A 211 -8.61 -16.61 8.13
N GLN A 212 -9.16 -15.99 9.18
CA GLN A 212 -10.48 -16.34 9.70
C GLN A 212 -11.59 -16.11 8.66
N ILE A 213 -11.49 -15.08 7.83
CA ILE A 213 -12.44 -14.82 6.74
C ILE A 213 -12.30 -15.85 5.63
N LEU A 214 -11.08 -16.05 5.12
CA LEU A 214 -10.84 -16.90 3.95
C LEU A 214 -11.07 -18.39 4.20
N THR A 215 -10.94 -18.83 5.46
CA THR A 215 -11.19 -20.22 5.87
C THR A 215 -12.59 -20.44 6.46
N ALA A 216 -13.41 -19.39 6.53
CA ALA A 216 -14.74 -19.47 7.12
C ALA A 216 -15.64 -20.45 6.36
N SER A 217 -16.40 -21.23 7.10
CA SER A 217 -17.36 -22.18 6.55
C SER A 217 -18.57 -22.34 7.47
N GLY A 218 -19.64 -22.93 6.94
CA GLY A 218 -20.86 -23.21 7.70
C GLY A 218 -21.83 -22.03 7.77
N SER A 219 -22.67 -22.03 8.81
CA SER A 219 -23.72 -21.03 9.00
C SER A 219 -23.13 -19.67 9.34
N ASN A 220 -23.52 -18.64 8.59
CA ASN A 220 -23.10 -17.26 8.84
C ASN A 220 -23.69 -16.64 10.13
N LYS A 221 -24.56 -17.36 10.83
CA LYS A 221 -25.07 -16.98 12.16
C LYS A 221 -24.21 -17.52 13.29
N GLU A 222 -23.66 -18.71 13.11
CA GLU A 222 -22.79 -19.38 14.09
C GLU A 222 -21.32 -19.00 13.89
N ASN A 223 -20.94 -18.80 12.62
CA ASN A 223 -19.62 -18.38 12.19
C ASN A 223 -19.75 -17.11 11.33
N PRO A 224 -19.85 -15.90 11.94
CA PRO A 224 -20.11 -14.66 11.22
C PRO A 224 -19.20 -14.36 10.01
N PRO A 225 -17.89 -14.67 10.02
CA PRO A 225 -16.99 -14.56 8.86
C PRO A 225 -17.48 -15.24 7.58
N ALA A 226 -18.28 -16.31 7.68
CA ALA A 226 -18.86 -16.98 6.52
C ALA A 226 -19.83 -16.08 5.72
N SER A 227 -20.21 -14.92 6.29
CA SER A 227 -20.96 -13.88 5.60
C SER A 227 -20.24 -13.35 4.35
N TYR A 228 -18.90 -13.36 4.32
CA TYR A 228 -18.11 -12.93 3.15
C TYR A 228 -18.54 -13.69 1.88
N PHE A 229 -18.57 -15.02 1.92
CA PHE A 229 -18.98 -15.87 0.80
C PHE A 229 -20.47 -15.77 0.46
N LYS A 230 -21.31 -15.31 1.40
CA LYS A 230 -22.74 -15.08 1.14
C LYS A 230 -23.00 -13.78 0.38
N ILE A 231 -22.14 -12.79 0.57
CA ILE A 231 -22.14 -11.52 -0.17
C ILE A 231 -21.62 -11.76 -1.60
N HIS A 232 -20.48 -12.45 -1.73
CA HIS A 232 -19.85 -12.75 -3.02
C HIS A 232 -20.38 -14.05 -3.64
N ARG A 233 -21.46 -13.96 -4.41
CA ARG A 233 -22.22 -15.15 -4.89
C ARG A 233 -21.69 -15.83 -6.15
N SER A 234 -20.76 -15.19 -6.87
CA SER A 234 -20.10 -15.80 -8.03
C SER A 234 -18.61 -15.95 -7.80
N PRO A 235 -17.96 -16.98 -8.38
CA PRO A 235 -16.51 -17.16 -8.30
C PRO A 235 -15.73 -15.92 -8.78
N ASP A 236 -16.19 -15.25 -9.83
CA ASP A 236 -15.53 -14.08 -10.39
C ASP A 236 -15.50 -12.90 -9.40
N LEU A 237 -16.66 -12.58 -8.79
CA LEU A 237 -16.75 -11.50 -7.79
C LEU A 237 -15.96 -11.84 -6.53
N LEU A 238 -15.93 -13.11 -6.12
CA LEU A 238 -15.14 -13.54 -4.98
C LEU A 238 -13.64 -13.36 -5.26
N MET A 239 -13.16 -13.78 -6.43
CA MET A 239 -11.76 -13.66 -6.82
C MET A 239 -11.32 -12.20 -6.90
N GLU A 240 -12.11 -11.35 -7.57
CA GLU A 240 -11.84 -9.92 -7.70
C GLU A 240 -11.71 -9.26 -6.33
N ASN A 241 -12.71 -9.40 -5.47
CA ASN A 241 -12.73 -8.73 -4.17
C ASN A 241 -11.77 -9.34 -3.12
N THR A 242 -11.24 -10.54 -3.36
CA THR A 242 -10.22 -11.14 -2.49
C THR A 242 -8.80 -10.67 -2.86
N THR A 243 -8.57 -10.28 -4.12
CA THR A 243 -7.22 -10.03 -4.68
C THR A 243 -6.88 -8.54 -4.76
N HIS A 244 -7.84 -7.65 -4.49
CA HIS A 244 -7.65 -6.19 -4.52
C HIS A 244 -6.80 -5.64 -3.38
#